data_AF-A0A2G9CE83-F1
#
_entry.id   AF-A0A2G9CE83-F1
#
_cell.length_a   1.000
_cell.length_b   1.000
_cell.length_c   1.000
_cell.angle_alpha   90.00
_cell.angle_beta   90.00
_cell.angle_gamma   90.00
#
_symmetry.space_group_name_H-M   'P 1'
#
loop_
_entity.id
_entity.type
_entity.pdbx_description
1 polymer ?
#
loop_
_entity_poly.entity_id
_entity_poly.type
_entity_poly.pdbx_seq_one_letter_code
_entity_poly.pdbx_strand_id
1 'polypeptide(L)'
;MRLLGGAMMALLPISAFAAEPEDLNAAMLSKMDWPDGRPFFGWGASHKKAVEVWNESAGRSYTELPSPPSPDRSRIVHRSISEPRPVPAAALAVLKSATPETGWFEYWVRTRVEPINGASAKRMYSTADRRLVRCEPALMVGAAKLHFASLDATGEPYDTTANYGKAERIPAATIGMNEQLRHEYRTICGPVLAAAYGADQVDARVQVNLAPPKPTGLVSSLTPEQQLKLIADMRALLKLPPAEPADRAASGAVAADMPASAASSVEAVAAPPAEALTATGSRSAPTGAAEASAPPSDAAPAEPLPLGSAKARLRLFAQNGTAVSLTNEASCVAPGGMGEASSNLLKNLASAMHVASNETLGMPESTTTRRLSERSGVASKAYFMERAITAEMPVSVNFTFAANNQTCPSVAVSFVPEAGGDYESKLDVGYGYCFVSVGRITPSGAVVPVRVTSAPACPPEK
;
A
#
# COMPACT_ATOMS: atom_id res chain seq x y z
N MET A 1 21.48 31.63 60.09
CA MET A 1 20.31 32.47 59.76
C MET A 1 20.62 33.20 58.46
N ARG A 2 19.69 33.17 57.48
CA ARG A 2 19.86 33.49 56.03
C ARG A 2 20.50 32.33 55.24
N LEU A 3 20.00 31.83 54.11
CA LEU A 3 18.72 31.87 53.38
C LEU A 3 19.03 31.02 52.11
N LEU A 4 18.70 29.73 52.11
CA LEU A 4 18.86 28.88 50.91
C LEU A 4 17.56 28.96 50.11
N GLY A 5 17.56 29.76 49.03
CA GLY A 5 16.48 29.81 48.05
C GLY A 5 16.62 28.64 47.08
N GLY A 6 15.89 27.56 47.34
CA GLY A 6 15.73 26.45 46.40
C GLY A 6 14.79 26.86 45.26
N ALA A 7 15.32 26.98 44.05
CA ALA A 7 14.54 27.17 42.84
C ALA A 7 13.77 25.86 42.53
N MET A 8 12.45 25.92 42.73
CA MET A 8 11.52 24.86 42.39
C MET A 8 11.33 24.86 40.87
N MET A 9 12.06 24.00 40.15
CA MET A 9 11.79 23.72 38.74
C MET A 9 10.43 23.03 38.64
N ALA A 10 9.41 23.76 38.20
CA ALA A 10 8.14 23.19 37.80
C ALA A 10 8.35 22.34 36.54
N LEU A 11 8.30 21.02 36.69
CA LEU A 11 8.21 20.07 35.60
C LEU A 11 6.87 20.31 34.88
N LEU A 12 6.91 20.97 33.72
CA LEU A 12 5.76 21.04 32.83
C LEU A 12 5.43 19.62 32.35
N PRO A 13 4.14 19.23 32.32
CA PRO A 13 3.76 17.91 31.84
C PRO A 13 4.15 17.80 30.37
N ILE A 14 5.09 16.89 30.09
CA ILE A 14 5.40 16.43 28.74
C ILE A 14 4.09 15.85 28.20
N SER A 15 3.46 16.57 27.29
CA SER A 15 2.24 16.13 26.64
C SER A 15 2.57 14.83 25.91
N ALA A 16 1.92 13.75 26.30
CA ALA A 16 2.03 12.48 25.60
C ALA A 16 1.67 12.73 24.13
N PHE A 17 2.62 12.49 23.23
CA PHE A 17 2.36 12.39 21.80
C PHE A 17 1.43 11.20 21.60
N ALA A 18 0.12 11.43 21.60
CA ALA A 18 -0.83 10.46 21.11
C ALA A 18 -0.40 10.11 19.68
N ALA A 19 -0.20 8.81 19.41
CA ALA A 19 0.04 8.34 18.05
C ALA A 19 -1.00 9.01 17.14
N GLU A 20 -0.54 9.74 16.11
CA GLU A 20 -1.46 10.42 15.22
C GLU A 20 -2.47 9.39 14.73
N PRO A 21 -3.78 9.65 14.86
CA PRO A 21 -4.81 8.74 14.40
C PRO A 21 -4.50 8.38 12.95
N GLU A 22 -4.73 7.11 12.61
CA GLU A 22 -4.67 6.55 11.25
C GLU A 22 -4.86 7.61 10.17
N ASP A 23 -3.96 7.65 9.17
CA ASP A 23 -3.95 8.67 8.11
C ASP A 23 -5.37 8.92 7.57
N LEU A 24 -5.97 10.02 8.03
CA LEU A 24 -7.38 10.33 7.78
C LEU A 24 -7.71 10.42 6.28
N ASN A 25 -6.71 10.72 5.44
CA ASN A 25 -6.87 10.76 4.00
C ASN A 25 -6.95 9.34 3.41
N ALA A 26 -6.17 8.40 3.95
CA ALA A 26 -6.27 6.98 3.63
C ALA A 26 -7.62 6.38 4.08
N ALA A 27 -8.13 6.79 5.25
CA ALA A 27 -9.46 6.41 5.71
C ALA A 27 -10.57 6.96 4.79
N MET A 28 -10.45 8.22 4.36
CA MET A 28 -11.38 8.83 3.40
C MET A 28 -11.36 8.08 2.08
N LEU A 29 -10.18 7.83 1.51
CA LEU A 29 -10.01 7.06 0.28
C LEU A 29 -10.62 5.66 0.39
N SER A 30 -10.38 4.99 1.51
CA SER A 30 -10.94 3.67 1.77
C SER A 30 -12.47 3.71 1.81
N LYS A 31 -13.06 4.77 2.39
CA LYS A 31 -14.51 4.94 2.40
C LYS A 31 -15.12 5.35 1.07
N MET A 32 -14.38 6.02 0.20
CA MET A 32 -14.86 6.32 -1.16
C MET A 32 -15.02 5.04 -1.96
N ASP A 33 -14.00 4.18 -1.93
CA ASP A 33 -13.95 3.02 -2.83
C ASP A 33 -14.58 1.76 -2.23
N TRP A 34 -14.64 1.68 -0.89
CA TRP A 34 -15.31 0.62 -0.14
C TRP A 34 -16.27 1.22 0.89
N PRO A 35 -17.39 1.81 0.44
CA PRO A 35 -18.34 2.50 1.32
C PRO A 35 -18.93 1.58 2.39
N ASP A 36 -19.13 0.30 2.06
CA ASP A 36 -19.57 -0.76 2.97
C ASP A 36 -18.53 -1.15 4.04
N GLY A 37 -17.35 -0.52 4.01
CA GLY A 37 -16.27 -0.77 4.95
C GLY A 37 -15.61 -2.13 4.76
N ARG A 38 -15.75 -2.73 3.57
CA ARG A 38 -15.02 -3.94 3.17
C ARG A 38 -13.86 -3.56 2.26
N PRO A 39 -12.76 -2.97 2.75
CA PRO A 39 -11.53 -2.98 1.98
C PRO A 39 -11.21 -4.46 1.77
N PHE A 40 -11.17 -4.87 0.51
CA PHE A 40 -10.71 -6.22 0.18
C PHE A 40 -9.21 -6.20 0.46
N PHE A 41 -8.81 -6.61 1.67
CA PHE A 41 -7.40 -6.84 2.01
C PHE A 41 -6.94 -8.08 1.24
N GLY A 42 -6.51 -7.84 0.00
CA GLY A 42 -6.05 -8.85 -0.94
C GLY A 42 -5.11 -8.22 -1.96
N TRP A 43 -4.08 -8.96 -2.34
CA TRP A 43 -3.14 -8.55 -3.40
C TRP A 43 -3.94 -8.21 -4.65
N GLY A 44 -3.66 -7.04 -5.21
CA GLY A 44 -4.33 -6.57 -6.41
C GLY A 44 -5.76 -6.04 -6.21
N ALA A 45 -6.35 -6.03 -5.00
CA ALA A 45 -7.66 -5.42 -4.82
C ALA A 45 -7.61 -3.89 -4.90
N SER A 46 -6.61 -3.29 -4.29
CA SER A 46 -6.32 -1.86 -4.44
C SER A 46 -5.96 -1.49 -5.88
N HIS A 47 -5.20 -2.36 -6.57
CA HIS A 47 -4.91 -2.26 -8.00
C HIS A 47 -6.19 -2.33 -8.83
N LYS A 48 -6.96 -3.42 -8.72
CA LYS A 48 -8.22 -3.64 -9.44
C LYS A 48 -9.18 -2.49 -9.19
N LYS A 49 -9.26 -2.00 -7.95
CA LYS A 49 -10.11 -0.87 -7.62
C LYS A 49 -9.62 0.44 -8.24
N ALA A 50 -8.31 0.70 -8.22
CA ALA A 50 -7.75 1.87 -8.90
C ALA A 50 -7.98 1.80 -10.43
N VAL A 51 -7.87 0.62 -11.04
CA VAL A 51 -8.16 0.38 -12.46
C VAL A 51 -9.66 0.52 -12.76
N GLU A 52 -10.54 -0.01 -11.91
CA GLU A 52 -11.99 0.13 -12.00
C GLU A 52 -12.38 1.62 -11.97
N VAL A 53 -11.91 2.37 -10.97
CA VAL A 53 -12.15 3.81 -10.84
C VAL A 53 -11.56 4.59 -12.02
N TRP A 54 -10.41 4.17 -12.55
CA TRP A 54 -9.85 4.75 -13.78
C TRP A 54 -10.75 4.53 -14.98
N ASN A 55 -11.23 3.29 -15.20
CA ASN A 55 -12.11 2.96 -16.31
C ASN A 55 -13.43 3.73 -16.23
N GLU A 56 -13.98 3.91 -15.03
CA GLU A 56 -15.14 4.80 -14.79
C GLU A 56 -14.84 6.27 -15.11
N SER A 57 -13.58 6.69 -14.98
CA SER A 57 -13.14 8.07 -15.27
C SER A 57 -12.74 8.32 -16.71
N ALA A 58 -12.45 7.27 -17.49
CA ALA A 58 -11.90 7.39 -18.84
C ALA A 58 -12.84 8.12 -19.82
N GLY A 59 -14.15 8.12 -19.55
CA GLY A 59 -15.15 8.86 -20.34
C GLY A 59 -15.35 10.33 -19.94
N ARG A 60 -14.65 10.83 -18.92
CA ARG A 60 -14.77 12.23 -18.47
C ARG A 60 -14.12 13.17 -19.49
N SER A 61 -14.56 14.43 -19.53
CA SER A 61 -13.85 15.47 -20.29
C SER A 61 -12.50 15.78 -19.63
N TYR A 62 -11.48 16.04 -20.45
CA TYR A 62 -10.14 16.40 -20.02
C TYR A 62 -9.77 17.79 -20.50
N THR A 63 -9.23 18.61 -19.60
CA THR A 63 -8.67 19.94 -19.92
C THR A 63 -7.16 19.82 -19.99
N GLU A 64 -6.56 20.20 -21.12
CA GLU A 64 -5.11 20.26 -21.26
C GLU A 64 -4.52 21.32 -20.32
N LEU A 65 -3.45 20.93 -19.64
CA LEU A 65 -2.61 21.77 -18.81
C LEU A 65 -1.42 22.28 -19.63
N PRO A 66 -0.78 23.37 -19.21
CA PRO A 66 0.52 23.75 -19.74
C PRO A 66 1.51 22.60 -19.58
N SER A 67 2.08 22.16 -20.70
CA SER A 67 3.16 21.18 -20.72
C SER A 67 4.46 21.85 -20.27
N PRO A 68 5.08 21.43 -19.15
CA PRO A 68 6.40 21.93 -18.82
C PRO A 68 7.40 21.44 -19.87
N PRO A 69 8.49 22.18 -20.12
CA PRO A 69 9.58 21.69 -20.95
C PRO A 69 10.08 20.35 -20.40
N SER A 70 10.02 19.31 -21.21
CA SER A 70 10.55 17.99 -20.85
C SER A 70 12.08 18.08 -20.84
N PRO A 71 12.77 17.69 -19.75
CA PRO A 71 14.24 17.58 -19.77
C PRO A 71 14.70 16.50 -20.77
N ASP A 72 13.83 15.52 -21.04
CA ASP A 72 14.02 14.52 -22.06
C ASP A 72 13.57 15.07 -23.42
N ARG A 73 14.56 15.40 -24.27
CA ARG A 73 14.36 15.92 -25.64
C ARG A 73 13.92 14.86 -26.65
N SER A 74 13.73 13.60 -26.23
CA SER A 74 13.24 12.55 -27.12
C SER A 74 11.71 12.48 -27.19
N ARG A 75 11.01 13.22 -26.33
CA ARG A 75 9.55 13.17 -26.21
C ARG A 75 8.93 14.52 -25.85
N ILE A 76 7.70 14.69 -26.28
CA ILE A 76 6.78 15.74 -25.82
C ILE A 76 5.85 15.11 -24.79
N VAL A 77 5.64 15.80 -23.68
CA VAL A 77 4.75 15.36 -22.61
C VAL A 77 3.51 16.24 -22.63
N HIS A 78 2.35 15.64 -22.86
CA HIS A 78 1.05 16.31 -22.80
C HIS A 78 0.38 15.94 -21.48
N ARG A 79 -0.20 16.91 -20.78
CA ARG A 79 -0.85 16.64 -19.50
C ARG A 79 -2.23 17.23 -19.50
N SER A 80 -3.21 16.45 -19.09
CA SER A 80 -4.57 16.93 -18.95
C SER A 80 -5.16 16.47 -17.63
N ILE A 81 -6.16 17.22 -17.14
CA ILE A 81 -6.92 16.88 -15.95
C ILE A 81 -8.35 16.53 -16.30
N SER A 82 -8.88 15.48 -15.69
CA SER A 82 -10.30 15.15 -15.81
C SER A 82 -11.15 16.23 -15.13
N GLU A 83 -12.40 16.33 -15.55
CA GLU A 83 -13.42 17.07 -14.79
C GLU A 83 -13.43 16.62 -13.31
N PRO A 84 -13.35 17.56 -12.34
CA PRO A 84 -13.38 17.23 -10.92
C PRO A 84 -14.74 16.72 -10.48
N ARG A 85 -14.76 15.69 -9.64
CA ARG A 85 -15.97 15.17 -9.01
C ARG A 85 -15.95 15.40 -7.51
N PRO A 86 -17.04 15.89 -6.90
CA PRO A 86 -17.13 16.00 -5.45
C PRO A 86 -16.92 14.64 -4.78
N VAL A 87 -16.11 14.61 -3.71
CA VAL A 87 -15.96 13.43 -2.87
C VAL A 87 -17.28 13.16 -2.13
N PRO A 88 -17.79 11.91 -2.11
CA PRO A 88 -19.04 11.59 -1.44
C PRO A 88 -19.04 11.98 0.04
N ALA A 89 -20.14 12.57 0.52
CA ALA A 89 -20.28 13.00 1.92
C ALA A 89 -20.05 11.86 2.94
N ALA A 90 -20.45 10.63 2.59
CA ALA A 90 -20.21 9.44 3.41
C ALA A 90 -18.72 9.15 3.62
N ALA A 91 -17.87 9.45 2.63
CA ALA A 91 -16.42 9.32 2.78
C ALA A 91 -15.83 10.47 3.59
N LEU A 92 -16.37 11.69 3.46
CA LEU A 92 -15.93 12.85 4.25
C LEU A 92 -16.30 12.73 5.74
N ALA A 93 -17.30 11.93 6.11
CA ALA A 93 -17.69 11.73 7.50
C ALA A 93 -16.57 11.19 8.40
N VAL A 94 -15.53 10.56 7.83
CA VAL A 94 -14.34 10.13 8.60
C VAL A 94 -13.46 11.32 9.00
N LEU A 95 -13.51 12.41 8.22
CA LEU A 95 -12.87 13.67 8.53
C LEU A 95 -13.82 14.45 9.44
N LYS A 96 -13.72 14.28 10.75
CA LYS A 96 -14.56 15.00 11.75
C LYS A 96 -14.57 16.52 11.56
N SER A 97 -13.59 17.08 10.85
CA SER A 97 -13.44 18.50 10.54
C SER A 97 -13.84 18.89 9.10
N ALA A 98 -14.28 17.96 8.26
CA ALA A 98 -14.76 18.27 6.93
C ALA A 98 -16.22 18.73 7.01
N THR A 99 -16.46 20.02 6.78
CA THR A 99 -17.81 20.48 6.42
C THR A 99 -18.05 20.17 4.94
N PRO A 100 -19.29 19.91 4.50
CA PRO A 100 -19.61 19.72 3.08
C PRO A 100 -19.09 20.85 2.18
N GLU A 101 -18.96 22.05 2.75
CA GLU A 101 -18.46 23.26 2.10
C GLU A 101 -16.94 23.25 1.87
N THR A 102 -16.19 22.34 2.50
CA THR A 102 -14.72 22.26 2.32
C THR A 102 -14.27 21.73 0.96
N GLY A 103 -15.22 21.36 0.10
CA GLY A 103 -15.00 21.19 -1.34
C GLY A 103 -13.87 20.22 -1.64
N TRP A 104 -14.01 18.97 -1.20
CA TRP A 104 -13.11 17.91 -1.62
C TRP A 104 -13.52 17.41 -3.01
N PHE A 105 -12.55 17.36 -3.91
CA PHE A 105 -12.75 16.89 -5.28
C PHE A 105 -11.76 15.78 -5.62
N GLU A 106 -12.25 14.73 -6.25
CA GLU A 106 -11.47 13.73 -6.94
C GLU A 106 -11.27 14.14 -8.40
N TYR A 107 -10.05 13.99 -8.91
CA TYR A 107 -9.74 14.13 -10.33
C TYR A 107 -8.58 13.22 -10.72
N TRP A 108 -8.39 13.05 -12.02
CA TRP A 108 -7.27 12.33 -12.60
C TRP A 108 -6.39 13.27 -13.40
N VAL A 109 -5.07 13.13 -13.27
CA VAL A 109 -4.09 13.75 -14.15
C VAL A 109 -3.60 12.71 -15.13
N ARG A 110 -3.85 12.91 -16.42
CA ARG A 110 -3.40 12.04 -17.50
C ARG A 110 -2.15 12.62 -18.13
N THR A 111 -1.06 11.86 -18.13
CA THR A 111 0.20 12.24 -18.77
C THR A 111 0.40 11.39 -20.01
N ARG A 112 0.20 11.99 -21.19
CA ARG A 112 0.48 11.38 -22.49
C ARG A 112 1.87 11.73 -22.96
N VAL A 113 2.48 10.84 -23.73
CA VAL A 113 3.82 10.98 -24.27
C VAL A 113 3.76 10.88 -25.78
N GLU A 114 4.43 11.78 -26.48
CA GLU A 114 4.56 11.75 -27.92
C GLU A 114 6.06 11.70 -28.26
N PRO A 115 6.55 10.65 -28.94
CA PRO A 115 7.94 10.59 -29.37
C PRO A 115 8.21 11.71 -30.37
N ILE A 116 9.32 12.43 -30.21
CA ILE A 116 9.77 13.38 -31.23
C ILE A 116 10.21 12.60 -32.47
N ASN A 117 10.05 13.18 -33.66
CA ASN A 117 10.42 12.54 -34.93
C ASN A 117 11.82 11.91 -34.88
N GLY A 118 11.89 10.60 -35.15
CA GLY A 118 13.12 9.81 -35.12
C GLY A 118 13.51 9.24 -33.75
N ALA A 119 12.83 9.63 -32.66
CA ALA A 119 13.02 9.02 -31.35
C ALA A 119 12.30 7.67 -31.25
N SER A 120 12.91 6.72 -30.55
CA SER A 120 12.28 5.43 -30.29
C SER A 120 11.22 5.55 -29.21
N ALA A 121 10.00 5.08 -29.48
CA ALA A 121 8.97 4.88 -28.46
C ALA A 121 9.32 3.77 -27.43
N LYS A 122 10.38 2.99 -27.70
CA LYS A 122 10.79 1.87 -26.85
C LYS A 122 11.24 2.43 -25.49
N ARG A 123 10.53 2.02 -24.42
CA ARG A 123 10.68 2.49 -23.02
C ARG A 123 9.97 3.81 -22.68
N MET A 124 9.19 4.38 -23.59
CA MET A 124 8.23 5.42 -23.22
C MET A 124 6.98 4.77 -22.64
N TYR A 125 6.39 5.42 -21.65
CA TYR A 125 5.14 5.01 -21.01
C TYR A 125 4.37 6.27 -20.66
N SER A 126 3.07 6.12 -20.51
CA SER A 126 2.17 7.17 -20.04
C SER A 126 1.68 6.86 -18.63
N THR A 127 1.12 7.86 -17.95
CA THR A 127 0.59 7.68 -16.60
C THR A 127 -0.81 8.27 -16.44
N ALA A 128 -1.54 7.73 -15.47
CA ALA A 128 -2.72 8.37 -14.92
C ALA A 128 -2.60 8.45 -13.39
N ASP A 129 -2.62 9.66 -12.85
CA ASP A 129 -2.44 9.92 -11.43
C ASP A 129 -3.80 10.36 -10.83
N ARG A 130 -4.38 9.52 -9.97
CA ARG A 130 -5.60 9.84 -9.21
C ARG A 130 -5.24 10.73 -8.04
N ARG A 131 -5.93 11.86 -7.92
CA ARG A 131 -5.70 12.85 -6.87
C ARG A 131 -7.01 13.25 -6.22
N LEU A 132 -6.90 13.64 -4.95
CA LEU A 132 -7.92 14.44 -4.30
C LEU A 132 -7.36 15.83 -4.00
N VAL A 133 -8.23 16.83 -4.04
CA VAL A 133 -7.90 18.18 -3.62
C VAL A 133 -8.98 18.71 -2.70
N ARG A 134 -8.56 19.33 -1.60
CA ARG A 134 -9.37 20.22 -0.79
C ARG A 134 -9.00 21.64 -1.17
N CYS A 135 -10.00 22.43 -1.56
CA CYS A 135 -9.72 23.81 -1.97
C CYS A 135 -9.41 24.72 -0.79
N GLU A 136 -9.99 24.49 0.41
CA GLU A 136 -9.66 25.32 1.57
C GLU A 136 -9.59 24.54 2.91
N PRO A 137 -8.42 24.52 3.58
CA PRO A 137 -7.10 24.97 3.07
C PRO A 137 -6.63 24.11 1.89
N ALA A 138 -5.71 24.64 1.06
CA ALA A 138 -5.15 23.87 -0.05
C ALA A 138 -4.44 22.61 0.47
N LEU A 139 -5.00 21.46 0.09
CA LEU A 139 -4.40 20.16 0.36
C LEU A 139 -4.64 19.29 -0.85
N MET A 140 -3.57 18.72 -1.39
CA MET A 140 -3.67 17.66 -2.40
C MET A 140 -3.21 16.34 -1.81
N VAL A 141 -3.86 15.26 -2.24
CA VAL A 141 -3.58 13.90 -1.81
C VAL A 141 -3.41 13.03 -3.05
N GLY A 142 -2.26 12.36 -3.16
CA GLY A 142 -2.01 11.34 -4.18
C GLY A 142 -2.66 10.02 -3.79
N ALA A 143 -3.69 9.60 -4.53
CA ALA A 143 -4.50 8.43 -4.22
C ALA A 143 -4.03 7.17 -4.94
N ALA A 144 -3.72 7.29 -6.24
CA ALA A 144 -3.24 6.18 -7.05
C ALA A 144 -2.44 6.70 -8.24
N LYS A 145 -1.60 5.83 -8.81
CA LYS A 145 -0.85 6.07 -10.02
C LYS A 145 -0.85 4.81 -10.87
N LEU A 146 -1.25 4.96 -12.13
CA LEU A 146 -1.29 3.90 -13.13
C LEU A 146 -0.22 4.15 -14.18
N HIS A 147 0.44 3.09 -14.64
CA HIS A 147 1.44 3.13 -15.70
C HIS A 147 0.98 2.28 -16.87
N PHE A 148 1.04 2.84 -18.09
CA PHE A 148 0.56 2.18 -19.29
C PHE A 148 1.66 2.03 -20.33
N ALA A 149 1.65 0.91 -21.03
CA ALA A 149 2.55 0.68 -22.16
C ALA A 149 2.12 1.49 -23.38
N SER A 150 0.83 1.84 -23.48
CA SER A 150 0.34 2.85 -24.42
C SER A 150 0.94 4.21 -24.07
N LEU A 151 1.11 5.07 -25.07
CA LEU A 151 1.66 6.41 -24.86
C LEU A 151 0.59 7.46 -24.56
N ASP A 152 -0.68 7.08 -24.64
CA ASP A 152 -1.80 7.96 -24.37
C ASP A 152 -2.55 7.61 -23.09
N ALA A 153 -2.07 6.68 -22.25
CA ALA A 153 -2.71 6.20 -21.03
C ALA A 153 -4.06 5.51 -21.28
N THR A 154 -4.17 4.75 -22.36
CA THR A 154 -5.31 3.87 -22.64
C THR A 154 -4.96 2.39 -22.47
N GLY A 155 -5.97 1.54 -22.38
CA GLY A 155 -5.80 0.09 -22.21
C GLY A 155 -5.54 -0.30 -20.76
N GLU A 156 -5.04 -1.52 -20.56
CA GLU A 156 -4.75 -2.06 -19.23
C GLU A 156 -3.39 -1.54 -18.73
N PRO A 157 -3.31 -0.98 -17.51
CA PRO A 157 -2.04 -0.55 -16.96
C PRO A 157 -1.18 -1.77 -16.60
N TYR A 158 0.12 -1.71 -16.90
CA TYR A 158 1.07 -2.79 -16.57
C TYR A 158 1.60 -2.68 -15.14
N ASP A 159 1.46 -1.51 -14.51
CA ASP A 159 1.84 -1.25 -13.13
C ASP A 159 0.88 -0.25 -12.47
N THR A 160 0.70 -0.36 -11.16
CA THR A 160 -0.20 0.48 -10.39
C THR A 160 0.27 0.60 -8.96
N THR A 161 0.36 1.84 -8.50
CA THR A 161 0.53 2.17 -7.09
C THR A 161 -0.79 2.74 -6.57
N ALA A 162 -1.27 2.27 -5.41
CA ALA A 162 -2.47 2.82 -4.79
C ALA A 162 -2.24 3.04 -3.29
N ASN A 163 -2.48 4.27 -2.83
CA ASN A 163 -2.04 4.78 -1.55
C ASN A 163 -3.15 4.71 -0.47
N TYR A 164 -3.82 3.57 -0.34
CA TYR A 164 -4.93 3.41 0.62
C TYR A 164 -4.48 3.27 2.08
N GLY A 165 -3.23 2.89 2.35
CA GLY A 165 -2.69 2.76 3.70
C GLY A 165 -1.88 3.98 4.18
N LYS A 166 -1.45 4.83 3.25
CA LYS A 166 -0.65 6.03 3.52
C LYS A 166 -0.81 6.97 2.33
N ALA A 167 -1.87 7.76 2.36
CA ALA A 167 -2.16 8.67 1.27
C ALA A 167 -1.08 9.75 1.23
N GLU A 168 -0.45 9.93 0.08
CA GLU A 168 0.65 10.89 -0.05
C GLU A 168 0.08 12.30 0.01
N ARG A 169 0.32 12.99 1.13
CA ARG A 169 -0.03 14.41 1.25
C ARG A 169 0.98 15.22 0.46
N ILE A 170 0.50 16.03 -0.47
CA ILE A 170 1.31 17.00 -1.20
C ILE A 170 1.17 18.34 -0.45
N PRO A 171 2.21 18.80 0.27
CA PRO A 171 2.12 20.02 1.06
C PRO A 171 1.83 21.24 0.19
N ALA A 172 1.08 22.21 0.72
CA ALA A 172 0.82 23.49 0.05
C ALA A 172 2.13 24.17 -0.40
N ALA A 173 3.20 24.09 0.40
CA ALA A 173 4.52 24.61 0.03
C ALA A 173 5.08 23.96 -1.26
N THR A 174 4.90 22.65 -1.44
CA THR A 174 5.31 21.94 -2.66
C THR A 174 4.48 22.38 -3.86
N ILE A 175 3.18 22.63 -3.67
CA ILE A 175 2.32 23.22 -4.71
C ILE A 175 2.79 24.65 -5.05
N GLY A 176 3.19 25.42 -4.05
CA GLY A 176 3.77 26.75 -4.21
C GLY A 176 5.08 26.75 -5.02
N MET A 177 5.89 25.69 -4.91
CA MET A 177 7.15 25.58 -5.63
C MET A 177 7.02 25.03 -7.07
N ASN A 178 5.93 24.34 -7.39
CA ASN A 178 5.73 23.73 -8.71
C ASN A 178 4.59 24.42 -9.47
N GLU A 179 4.95 25.20 -10.49
CA GLU A 179 3.99 25.92 -11.35
C GLU A 179 2.91 25.01 -11.94
N GLN A 180 3.25 23.76 -12.23
CA GLN A 180 2.33 22.76 -12.74
C GLN A 180 1.24 22.40 -11.72
N LEU A 181 1.62 22.10 -10.48
CA LEU A 181 0.67 21.80 -9.41
C LEU A 181 -0.17 23.04 -9.07
N ARG A 182 0.41 24.24 -9.17
CA ARG A 182 -0.33 25.50 -9.03
C ARG A 182 -1.38 25.66 -10.12
N HIS A 183 -1.05 25.36 -11.37
CA HIS A 183 -2.00 25.42 -12.47
C HIS A 183 -3.12 24.39 -12.29
N GLU A 184 -2.79 23.15 -11.94
CA GLU A 184 -3.78 22.12 -11.60
C GLU A 184 -4.72 22.58 -10.49
N TYR A 185 -4.17 23.09 -9.39
CA TYR A 185 -4.96 23.62 -8.28
C TYR A 185 -5.89 24.73 -8.75
N ARG A 186 -5.39 25.71 -9.51
CA ARG A 186 -6.19 26.83 -10.01
C ARG A 186 -7.29 26.35 -10.95
N THR A 187 -7.04 25.37 -11.81
CA THR A 187 -8.05 24.85 -12.73
C THR A 187 -9.17 24.13 -12.00
N ILE A 188 -8.86 23.35 -10.95
CA ILE A 188 -9.87 22.61 -10.18
C ILE A 188 -10.58 23.51 -9.16
N CYS A 189 -9.82 24.28 -8.37
CA CYS A 189 -10.35 25.08 -7.27
C CYS A 189 -10.77 26.49 -7.68
N GLY A 190 -10.35 27.01 -8.82
CA GLY A 190 -10.71 28.35 -9.29
C GLY A 190 -12.22 28.56 -9.37
N PRO A 191 -12.99 27.70 -10.07
CA PRO A 191 -14.45 27.81 -10.12
C PRO A 191 -15.12 27.72 -8.74
N VAL A 192 -14.60 26.85 -7.87
CA VAL A 192 -15.12 26.65 -6.50
C VAL A 192 -14.90 27.91 -5.66
N LEU A 193 -13.69 28.47 -5.71
CA LEU A 193 -13.35 29.71 -5.02
C LEU A 193 -14.11 30.90 -5.61
N ALA A 194 -14.34 30.93 -6.93
CA ALA A 194 -15.12 31.98 -7.59
C ALA A 194 -16.58 31.96 -7.12
N ALA A 195 -17.18 30.78 -6.99
CA ALA A 195 -18.54 30.63 -6.48
C ALA A 195 -18.65 31.04 -5.01
N ALA A 196 -17.62 30.77 -4.20
CA ALA A 196 -17.61 31.09 -2.78
C ALA A 196 -17.29 32.55 -2.46
N TYR A 197 -16.38 33.18 -3.22
CA TYR A 197 -15.79 34.49 -2.87
C TYR A 197 -15.93 35.56 -3.95
N GLY A 198 -16.45 35.23 -5.14
CA GLY A 198 -16.45 36.10 -6.31
C GLY A 198 -15.24 35.87 -7.23
N ALA A 199 -15.44 36.07 -8.53
CA ALA A 199 -14.44 35.82 -9.56
C ALA A 199 -13.20 36.72 -9.43
N ASP A 200 -13.37 37.94 -8.92
CA ASP A 200 -12.31 38.93 -8.66
C ASP A 200 -11.38 38.53 -7.50
N GLN A 201 -11.85 37.66 -6.58
CA GLN A 201 -11.08 37.22 -5.42
C GLN A 201 -10.28 35.94 -5.66
N VAL A 202 -10.53 35.20 -6.75
CA VAL A 202 -9.96 33.87 -6.99
C VAL A 202 -8.44 33.87 -6.90
N ASP A 203 -7.78 34.80 -7.58
CA ASP A 203 -6.31 34.83 -7.61
C ASP A 203 -5.71 35.15 -6.24
N ALA A 204 -6.30 36.09 -5.51
CA ALA A 204 -5.87 36.41 -4.14
C ALA A 204 -6.03 35.19 -3.22
N ARG A 205 -7.16 34.47 -3.33
CA ARG A 205 -7.44 33.27 -2.53
C ARG A 205 -6.53 32.11 -2.90
N VAL A 206 -6.28 31.85 -4.18
CA VAL A 206 -5.32 30.85 -4.64
C VAL A 206 -3.93 31.16 -4.07
N GLN A 207 -3.48 32.41 -4.12
CA GLN A 207 -2.19 32.80 -3.56
C GLN A 207 -2.12 32.59 -2.04
N VAL A 208 -3.19 32.95 -1.30
CA VAL A 208 -3.26 32.72 0.14
C VAL A 208 -3.24 31.22 0.48
N ASN A 209 -3.99 30.41 -0.26
CA ASN A 209 -4.10 28.98 -0.01
C ASN A 209 -2.82 28.22 -0.37
N LEU A 210 -2.12 28.65 -1.42
CA LEU A 210 -0.86 28.04 -1.87
C LEU A 210 0.38 28.65 -1.22
N ALA A 211 0.23 29.74 -0.46
CA ALA A 211 1.32 30.25 0.34
C ALA A 211 1.80 29.15 1.30
N PRO A 212 3.12 29.01 1.50
CA PRO A 212 3.63 28.12 2.52
C PRO A 212 2.93 28.47 3.85
N PRO A 213 2.52 27.46 4.65
CA PRO A 213 1.85 27.73 5.90
C PRO A 213 2.71 28.72 6.68
N LYS A 214 2.10 29.83 7.11
CA LYS A 214 2.79 30.74 8.04
C LYS A 214 3.27 29.86 9.19
N PRO A 215 4.53 29.95 9.61
CA PRO A 215 5.04 29.11 10.69
C PRO A 215 4.10 29.28 11.88
N THR A 216 3.27 28.28 12.18
CA THR A 216 2.33 28.33 13.31
C THR A 216 3.03 27.66 14.47
N GLY A 217 3.51 28.47 15.41
CA GLY A 217 4.21 28.01 16.61
C GLY A 217 4.87 29.18 17.33
N LEU A 218 5.35 28.92 18.56
CA LEU A 218 6.08 29.89 19.40
C LEU A 218 7.09 30.72 18.59
N VAL A 219 7.77 30.09 17.62
CA VAL A 219 8.77 30.71 16.73
C VAL A 219 8.22 31.90 15.94
N SER A 220 6.95 31.90 15.54
CA SER A 220 6.34 33.03 14.83
C SER A 220 5.94 34.20 15.73
N SER A 221 5.77 33.95 17.03
CA SER A 221 5.64 35.00 18.04
C SER A 221 6.99 35.52 18.53
N LEU A 222 8.10 34.88 18.14
CA LEU A 222 9.44 35.33 18.47
C LEU A 222 9.86 36.48 17.55
N THR A 223 10.51 37.50 18.12
CA THR A 223 11.19 38.54 17.34
C THR A 223 12.32 37.92 16.50
N PRO A 224 12.79 38.58 15.43
CA PRO A 224 13.93 38.09 14.65
C PRO A 224 15.16 37.74 15.50
N GLU A 225 15.46 38.50 16.57
CA GLU A 225 16.57 38.16 17.48
C GLU A 225 16.31 36.88 18.26
N GLN A 226 15.08 36.68 18.72
CA GLN A 226 14.69 35.47 19.45
C GLN A 226 14.69 34.23 18.55
N GLN A 227 14.31 34.38 17.26
CA GLN A 227 14.42 33.30 16.27
C GLN A 227 15.90 32.93 16.02
N LEU A 228 16.77 33.92 15.82
CA LEU A 228 18.21 33.70 15.66
C LEU A 228 18.83 33.01 16.89
N LYS A 229 18.43 33.44 18.09
CA LYS A 229 18.87 32.82 19.34
C LYS A 229 18.39 31.36 19.44
N LEU A 230 17.13 31.08 19.12
CA LEU A 230 16.60 29.71 19.13
C LEU A 230 17.36 28.80 18.13
N ILE A 231 17.66 29.30 16.93
CA ILE A 231 18.45 28.59 15.93
C ILE A 231 19.86 28.31 16.44
N ALA A 232 20.51 29.28 17.09
CA ALA A 232 21.83 29.12 17.69
C ALA A 232 21.81 28.10 18.84
N ASP A 233 20.81 28.17 19.73
CA ASP A 233 20.62 27.25 20.85
C ASP A 233 20.37 25.81 20.35
N MET A 234 19.54 25.63 19.31
CA MET A 234 19.30 24.33 18.68
C MET A 234 20.56 23.77 18.00
N ARG A 235 21.34 24.60 17.31
CA ARG A 235 22.62 24.18 16.72
C ARG A 235 23.61 23.73 17.78
N ALA A 236 23.71 24.46 18.89
CA ALA A 236 24.58 24.11 20.01
C ALA A 236 24.17 22.77 20.63
N LEU A 237 22.86 22.54 20.84
CA LEU A 237 22.33 21.26 21.32
C LEU A 237 22.65 20.09 20.39
N LEU A 238 22.55 20.31 19.08
CA LEU A 238 22.86 19.31 18.06
C LEU A 238 24.36 19.20 17.74
N LYS A 239 25.22 19.98 18.42
CA LYS A 239 26.67 20.08 18.16
C LYS A 239 27.00 20.38 16.69
N LEU A 240 26.14 21.13 16.01
CA LEU A 240 26.39 21.56 14.64
C LEU A 240 27.43 22.69 14.64
N PRO A 241 28.37 22.71 13.67
CA PRO A 241 29.31 23.81 13.54
C PRO A 241 28.55 25.14 13.33
N PRO A 242 29.14 26.27 13.76
CA PRO A 242 28.55 27.58 13.56
C PRO A 242 28.28 27.80 12.07
N ALA A 243 27.15 28.42 11.74
CA ALA A 243 26.84 28.77 10.36
C ALA A 243 27.93 29.68 9.82
N GLU A 244 28.60 29.27 8.74
CA GLU A 244 29.54 30.16 8.07
C GLU A 244 28.80 31.41 7.58
N PRO A 245 29.39 32.61 7.75
CA PRO A 245 28.78 33.84 7.26
C PRO A 245 28.57 33.75 5.75
N ALA A 246 27.37 34.15 5.31
CA ALA A 246 26.90 34.00 3.92
C ALA A 246 27.84 34.67 2.88
N ASP A 247 28.68 35.62 3.31
CA ASP A 247 29.60 36.36 2.46
C ASP A 247 30.76 35.52 1.88
N ARG A 248 31.01 34.31 2.39
CA ARG A 248 32.03 33.39 1.83
C ARG A 248 31.52 32.45 0.74
N ALA A 249 30.21 32.29 0.57
CA ALA A 249 29.66 31.33 -0.39
C ALA A 249 29.65 31.86 -1.85
N ALA A 250 29.86 33.16 -2.07
CA ALA A 250 29.76 33.78 -3.39
C ALA A 250 31.07 33.75 -4.21
N SER A 251 32.22 33.35 -3.64
CA SER A 251 33.54 33.47 -4.30
C SER A 251 34.15 32.14 -4.79
N GLY A 252 33.38 31.05 -4.83
CA GLY A 252 33.86 29.70 -5.11
C GLY A 252 33.33 29.06 -6.40
N ALA A 253 33.23 29.79 -7.51
CA ALA A 253 32.96 29.20 -8.83
C ALA A 253 34.26 29.17 -9.65
N VAL A 254 35.11 28.16 -9.42
CA VAL A 254 36.24 27.86 -10.29
C VAL A 254 35.77 26.83 -11.31
N ALA A 255 35.89 27.22 -12.58
CA ALA A 255 35.64 26.38 -13.75
C ALA A 255 36.49 25.10 -13.70
N ALA A 256 35.84 23.95 -13.84
CA ALA A 256 36.48 22.69 -14.13
C ALA A 256 36.04 22.24 -15.53
N ASP A 257 36.97 22.36 -16.48
CA ASP A 257 36.98 21.64 -17.75
C ASP A 257 36.77 20.14 -17.51
N MET A 258 35.81 19.53 -18.20
CA MET A 258 35.73 18.08 -18.35
C MET A 258 35.95 17.71 -19.82
N PRO A 259 36.92 16.84 -20.14
CA PRO A 259 37.07 16.31 -21.49
C PRO A 259 36.03 15.21 -21.76
N ALA A 260 35.59 15.17 -23.02
CA ALA A 260 34.72 14.16 -23.59
C ALA A 260 35.33 12.75 -23.42
N SER A 261 34.58 11.86 -22.77
CA SER A 261 34.89 10.43 -22.73
C SER A 261 34.04 9.68 -23.76
N ALA A 262 34.74 8.87 -24.54
CA ALA A 262 34.27 8.16 -25.71
C ALA A 262 33.21 7.11 -25.40
N ALA A 263 32.28 6.96 -26.34
CA ALA A 263 31.31 5.89 -26.41
C ALA A 263 32.01 4.53 -26.50
N SER A 264 31.62 3.59 -25.62
CA SER A 264 31.89 2.18 -25.78
C SER A 264 30.58 1.49 -26.18
N SER A 265 30.56 1.05 -27.43
CA SER A 265 29.53 0.24 -28.07
C SER A 265 29.48 -1.16 -27.47
N VAL A 266 28.34 -1.53 -26.89
CA VAL A 266 28.02 -2.92 -26.55
C VAL A 266 27.08 -3.43 -27.64
N GLU A 267 27.58 -4.39 -28.43
CA GLU A 267 26.79 -5.17 -29.39
C GLU A 267 25.66 -5.90 -28.67
N ALA A 268 24.43 -5.65 -29.10
CA ALA A 268 23.26 -6.41 -28.67
C ALA A 268 23.20 -7.73 -29.47
N VAL A 269 23.23 -8.85 -28.75
CA VAL A 269 22.94 -10.18 -29.29
C VAL A 269 21.49 -10.20 -29.78
N ALA A 270 21.32 -10.49 -31.07
CA ALA A 270 20.02 -10.62 -31.72
C ALA A 270 19.26 -11.85 -31.20
N ALA A 271 17.99 -11.65 -30.86
CA ALA A 271 17.03 -12.73 -30.68
C ALA A 271 16.47 -13.13 -32.07
N PRO A 272 16.35 -14.42 -32.41
CA PRO A 272 15.75 -14.83 -33.67
C PRO A 272 14.21 -14.73 -33.63
N PRO A 273 13.56 -14.58 -34.80
CA PRO A 273 12.13 -14.34 -34.90
C PRO A 273 11.31 -15.63 -34.70
N ALA A 274 10.07 -15.42 -34.26
CA ALA A 274 9.04 -16.44 -34.21
C ALA A 274 8.52 -16.74 -35.62
N GLU A 275 8.72 -17.96 -36.10
CA GLU A 275 7.95 -18.52 -37.21
C GLU A 275 7.16 -19.75 -36.75
N ALA A 276 5.89 -19.74 -37.14
CA ALA A 276 4.95 -20.82 -37.00
C ALA A 276 5.38 -22.02 -37.88
N LEU A 277 5.16 -23.24 -37.38
CA LEU A 277 5.07 -24.41 -38.26
C LEU A 277 4.12 -25.46 -37.69
N THR A 278 3.26 -25.89 -38.60
CA THR A 278 2.17 -26.85 -38.56
C THR A 278 2.61 -28.30 -38.30
N ALA A 279 1.63 -29.09 -37.87
CA ALA A 279 1.66 -30.53 -37.62
C ALA A 279 2.11 -31.39 -38.81
N THR A 280 2.81 -32.50 -38.54
CA THR A 280 2.40 -33.92 -38.82
C THR A 280 3.56 -34.90 -38.61
N GLY A 281 3.25 -36.12 -38.16
CA GLY A 281 4.04 -37.32 -38.51
C GLY A 281 4.59 -38.17 -37.36
N SER A 282 3.93 -39.30 -37.10
CA SER A 282 4.36 -40.42 -36.23
C SER A 282 5.67 -41.09 -36.65
N ARG A 283 6.43 -41.63 -35.68
CA ARG A 283 6.65 -43.09 -35.45
C ARG A 283 7.73 -43.39 -34.40
N SER A 284 7.36 -44.31 -33.51
CA SER A 284 8.13 -45.42 -32.91
C SER A 284 9.32 -45.18 -31.96
N ALA A 285 9.21 -45.87 -30.81
CA ALA A 285 10.17 -46.06 -29.72
C ALA A 285 11.44 -46.86 -30.11
N PRO A 286 12.46 -46.94 -29.24
CA PRO A 286 12.45 -47.93 -28.14
C PRO A 286 12.99 -47.46 -26.77
N THR A 287 12.36 -48.02 -25.74
CA THR A 287 12.90 -48.60 -24.49
C THR A 287 14.22 -48.09 -23.89
N GLY A 288 14.13 -47.50 -22.69
CA GLY A 288 15.22 -47.33 -21.72
C GLY A 288 14.64 -47.13 -20.31
N ALA A 289 15.04 -48.00 -19.39
CA ALA A 289 14.40 -48.23 -18.09
C ALA A 289 14.45 -47.03 -17.13
N ALA A 290 13.29 -46.70 -16.54
CA ALA A 290 13.17 -45.79 -15.41
C ALA A 290 12.86 -46.59 -14.14
N GLU A 291 13.67 -46.35 -13.12
CA GLU A 291 13.55 -46.86 -11.77
C GLU A 291 12.30 -46.27 -11.12
N ALA A 292 11.29 -47.13 -10.88
CA ALA A 292 10.00 -46.74 -10.34
C ALA A 292 10.13 -46.35 -8.85
N SER A 293 10.16 -45.05 -8.58
CA SER A 293 9.84 -44.53 -7.25
C SER A 293 8.32 -44.64 -7.05
N ALA A 294 7.91 -45.33 -5.98
CA ALA A 294 6.52 -45.56 -5.64
C ALA A 294 5.73 -44.24 -5.49
N PRO A 295 4.45 -44.18 -5.91
CA PRO A 295 3.61 -43.03 -5.67
C PRO A 295 3.32 -42.87 -4.17
N PRO A 296 3.18 -41.63 -3.67
CA PRO A 296 2.71 -41.40 -2.31
C PRO A 296 1.28 -41.95 -2.17
N SER A 297 1.07 -42.72 -1.10
CA SER A 297 -0.21 -43.31 -0.72
C SER A 297 -1.28 -42.23 -0.58
N ASP A 298 -2.27 -42.24 -1.48
CA ASP A 298 -3.53 -41.51 -1.33
C ASP A 298 -4.27 -42.05 -0.11
N ALA A 299 -4.17 -41.34 1.02
CA ALA A 299 -5.06 -41.58 2.14
C ALA A 299 -6.50 -41.27 1.70
N ALA A 300 -7.40 -42.23 1.89
CA ALA A 300 -8.81 -42.10 1.54
C ALA A 300 -9.41 -40.82 2.15
N PRO A 301 -10.39 -40.16 1.47
CA PRO A 301 -11.06 -38.99 2.02
C PRO A 301 -11.69 -39.34 3.37
N ALA A 302 -11.21 -38.71 4.44
CA ALA A 302 -11.85 -38.81 5.74
C ALA A 302 -13.28 -38.27 5.63
N GLU A 303 -14.24 -39.05 6.11
CA GLU A 303 -15.64 -38.64 6.20
C GLU A 303 -15.71 -37.33 7.02
N PRO A 304 -16.46 -36.30 6.59
CA PRO A 304 -16.51 -35.03 7.31
C PRO A 304 -17.01 -35.26 8.73
N LEU A 305 -16.17 -34.95 9.73
CA LEU A 305 -16.60 -35.06 11.12
C LEU A 305 -17.77 -34.09 11.34
N PRO A 306 -18.92 -34.55 11.86
CA PRO A 306 -20.02 -33.66 12.21
C PRO A 306 -19.54 -32.72 13.32
N LEU A 307 -19.38 -31.44 12.98
CA LEU A 307 -19.05 -30.40 13.95
C LEU A 307 -20.29 -30.12 14.78
N GLY A 308 -20.13 -30.14 16.11
CA GLY A 308 -21.16 -29.60 17.00
C GLY A 308 -21.47 -28.14 16.66
N SER A 309 -22.69 -27.70 16.95
CA SER A 309 -23.18 -26.34 16.65
C SER A 309 -22.35 -25.18 17.24
N ALA A 310 -21.40 -25.46 18.12
CA ALA A 310 -20.50 -24.46 18.73
C ALA A 310 -19.12 -24.35 18.05
N LYS A 311 -18.89 -25.04 16.93
CA LYS A 311 -17.58 -25.09 16.26
C LYS A 311 -17.64 -24.63 14.82
N ALA A 312 -16.50 -24.12 14.35
CA ALA A 312 -16.20 -23.82 12.95
C ALA A 312 -14.86 -24.48 12.58
N ARG A 313 -14.49 -24.48 11.30
CA ARG A 313 -13.18 -24.96 10.85
C ARG A 313 -12.39 -23.86 10.17
N LEU A 314 -11.08 -23.89 10.36
CA LEU A 314 -10.13 -22.99 9.72
C LEU A 314 -8.99 -23.77 9.07
N ARG A 315 -8.82 -23.60 7.77
CA ARG A 315 -7.71 -24.09 6.96
C ARG A 315 -6.60 -23.03 6.93
N LEU A 316 -5.44 -23.33 7.48
CA LEU A 316 -4.25 -22.47 7.47
C LEU A 316 -3.28 -22.94 6.40
N PHE A 317 -2.93 -22.07 5.46
CA PHE A 317 -1.94 -22.37 4.42
C PHE A 317 -0.53 -21.99 4.86
N ALA A 318 0.40 -22.93 4.77
CA ALA A 318 1.81 -22.73 5.11
C ALA A 318 2.71 -23.29 4.01
N GLN A 319 3.98 -22.89 4.06
CA GLN A 319 5.03 -23.37 3.16
C GLN A 319 6.37 -23.19 3.86
N ASN A 320 7.45 -23.75 3.28
CA ASN A 320 8.80 -23.56 3.85
C ASN A 320 9.10 -22.07 4.04
N GLY A 321 9.62 -21.72 5.21
CA GLY A 321 9.89 -20.34 5.62
C GLY A 321 8.68 -19.58 6.16
N THR A 322 7.47 -20.14 6.18
CA THR A 322 6.28 -19.54 6.82
C THR A 322 6.08 -20.12 8.21
N ALA A 323 5.96 -19.28 9.23
CA ALA A 323 5.43 -19.71 10.52
C ALA A 323 4.01 -19.19 10.67
N VAL A 324 3.11 -20.03 11.18
CA VAL A 324 1.70 -19.70 11.40
C VAL A 324 1.36 -20.00 12.85
N SER A 325 0.76 -19.04 13.55
CA SER A 325 0.15 -19.27 14.86
C SER A 325 -1.33 -18.91 14.84
N LEU A 326 -2.09 -19.63 15.67
CA LEU A 326 -3.53 -19.49 15.83
C LEU A 326 -3.81 -19.25 17.32
N THR A 327 -4.50 -18.17 17.63
CA THR A 327 -5.03 -17.89 18.97
C THR A 327 -6.56 -17.95 18.88
N ASN A 328 -7.13 -19.00 19.45
CA ASN A 328 -8.58 -19.19 19.49
C ASN A 328 -9.18 -18.40 20.65
N GLU A 329 -10.43 -17.94 20.49
CA GLU A 329 -11.19 -17.20 21.51
C GLU A 329 -10.54 -15.87 21.98
N ALA A 330 -9.67 -15.27 21.16
CA ALA A 330 -9.04 -13.98 21.44
C ALA A 330 -8.82 -13.14 20.18
N SER A 331 -8.96 -11.81 20.33
CA SER A 331 -8.67 -10.82 19.28
C SER A 331 -7.23 -10.30 19.32
N CYS A 332 -6.33 -11.05 19.97
CA CYS A 332 -4.92 -10.75 20.11
C CYS A 332 -4.09 -12.01 19.82
N VAL A 333 -2.78 -11.84 19.61
CA VAL A 333 -1.83 -12.92 19.36
C VAL A 333 -0.98 -13.13 20.60
N ALA A 334 -0.98 -14.36 21.14
CA ALA A 334 -0.14 -14.71 22.27
C ALA A 334 1.36 -14.60 21.91
N PRO A 335 2.18 -13.94 22.73
CA PRO A 335 3.63 -13.88 22.51
C PRO A 335 4.24 -15.28 22.60
N GLY A 336 5.24 -15.56 21.76
CA GLY A 336 6.01 -16.82 21.83
C GLY A 336 5.52 -17.97 20.95
N GLY A 337 4.50 -17.76 20.10
CA GLY A 337 4.21 -18.66 18.98
C GLY A 337 4.11 -20.14 19.35
N MET A 338 3.62 -20.43 20.55
CA MET A 338 3.26 -21.76 21.10
C MET A 338 2.93 -21.53 22.58
N GLY A 339 1.69 -21.21 22.90
CA GLY A 339 1.29 -20.96 24.29
C GLY A 339 -0.17 -20.58 24.43
N GLU A 340 -0.94 -21.55 24.92
CA GLU A 340 -1.98 -21.37 25.94
C GLU A 340 -3.05 -20.28 25.71
N ALA A 341 -4.04 -20.62 24.87
CA ALA A 341 -5.42 -20.15 25.03
C ALA A 341 -6.42 -21.18 24.48
N SER A 342 -6.17 -22.47 24.76
CA SER A 342 -7.21 -23.49 24.97
C SER A 342 -6.50 -24.74 25.49
N SER A 343 -6.74 -25.05 26.75
CA SER A 343 -6.20 -26.21 27.46
C SER A 343 -6.27 -27.50 26.60
N ASN A 344 -5.14 -28.19 26.45
CA ASN A 344 -4.98 -29.63 26.15
C ASN A 344 -4.94 -30.19 24.71
N LEU A 345 -4.73 -29.41 23.64
CA LEU A 345 -4.48 -30.00 22.29
C LEU A 345 -3.22 -29.51 21.54
N LEU A 346 -2.45 -28.57 22.12
CA LEU A 346 -1.42 -27.81 21.40
C LEU A 346 0.05 -28.21 21.67
N LYS A 347 0.30 -29.32 22.37
CA LYS A 347 1.68 -29.77 22.71
C LYS A 347 2.46 -30.44 21.56
N ASN A 348 1.87 -30.63 20.37
CA ASN A 348 2.46 -31.49 19.33
C ASN A 348 2.90 -30.79 18.03
N LEU A 349 2.79 -29.46 17.87
CA LEU A 349 3.09 -28.83 16.57
C LEU A 349 4.53 -28.29 16.40
N ALA A 350 5.32 -28.20 17.48
CA ALA A 350 6.73 -27.76 17.41
C ALA A 350 7.68 -28.85 16.90
N SER A 351 7.34 -30.12 17.15
CA SER A 351 8.25 -31.25 17.09
C SER A 351 8.06 -32.16 15.87
N ALA A 352 7.07 -31.89 15.01
CA ALA A 352 6.73 -32.70 13.83
C ALA A 352 7.26 -32.15 12.49
N MET A 353 8.19 -31.19 12.51
CA MET A 353 8.73 -30.53 11.31
C MET A 353 9.74 -31.38 10.50
N HIS A 354 9.42 -32.62 10.16
CA HIS A 354 10.22 -33.39 9.19
C HIS A 354 9.44 -33.88 7.95
N VAL A 355 8.12 -33.68 7.85
CA VAL A 355 7.39 -33.86 6.58
C VAL A 355 6.22 -32.88 6.48
N ALA A 356 6.37 -31.84 5.65
CA ALA A 356 5.25 -30.95 5.30
C ALA A 356 4.16 -31.74 4.57
N SER A 357 3.00 -31.91 5.23
CA SER A 357 1.86 -32.66 4.69
C SER A 357 0.55 -31.94 5.01
N ASN A 358 -0.47 -32.22 4.20
CA ASN A 358 -1.79 -31.63 4.39
C ASN A 358 -2.52 -32.32 5.54
N GLU A 359 -3.07 -31.55 6.48
CA GLU A 359 -3.94 -32.06 7.54
C GLU A 359 -5.37 -31.59 7.26
N THR A 360 -6.31 -32.53 7.13
CA THR A 360 -7.70 -32.24 6.79
C THR A 360 -8.67 -32.71 7.88
N LEU A 361 -9.73 -31.93 8.08
CA LEU A 361 -10.93 -32.21 8.85
C LEU A 361 -12.15 -32.35 7.92
N GLY A 362 -11.94 -32.56 6.61
CA GLY A 362 -12.98 -32.71 5.61
C GLY A 362 -13.64 -31.38 5.19
N MET A 363 -12.93 -30.25 5.22
CA MET A 363 -13.46 -29.01 4.66
C MET A 363 -13.56 -29.11 3.12
N PRO A 364 -14.56 -28.47 2.47
CA PRO A 364 -14.67 -28.45 1.02
C PRO A 364 -13.38 -27.96 0.34
N GLU A 365 -13.09 -28.53 -0.83
CA GLU A 365 -11.94 -28.10 -1.62
C GLU A 365 -12.19 -26.69 -2.19
N SER A 366 -11.30 -25.75 -1.85
CA SER A 366 -11.37 -24.38 -2.33
C SER A 366 -10.57 -24.17 -3.61
N THR A 367 -10.74 -23.02 -4.25
CA THR A 367 -9.84 -22.59 -5.33
C THR A 367 -8.38 -22.53 -4.88
N THR A 368 -8.11 -22.22 -3.60
CA THR A 368 -6.75 -22.15 -3.06
C THR A 368 -6.14 -23.55 -2.89
N THR A 369 -6.90 -24.55 -2.40
CA THR A 369 -6.39 -25.92 -2.31
C THR A 369 -6.19 -26.58 -3.68
N ARG A 370 -7.08 -26.31 -4.65
CA ARG A 370 -6.89 -26.77 -6.05
C ARG A 370 -5.59 -26.27 -6.68
N ARG A 371 -5.15 -25.09 -6.27
CA ARG A 371 -3.95 -24.39 -6.77
C ARG A 371 -2.80 -24.41 -5.77
N LEU A 372 -2.78 -25.39 -4.87
CA LEU A 372 -1.72 -25.49 -3.86
C LEU A 372 -0.33 -25.70 -4.50
N SER A 373 -0.27 -26.39 -5.63
CA SER A 373 0.96 -26.57 -6.41
C SER A 373 1.52 -25.25 -6.95
N GLU A 374 0.67 -24.28 -7.31
CA GLU A 374 1.10 -22.95 -7.77
C GLU A 374 1.81 -22.15 -6.67
N ARG A 375 1.53 -22.47 -5.40
CA ARG A 375 2.21 -21.89 -4.23
C ARG A 375 3.52 -22.61 -3.91
N SER A 376 3.76 -23.77 -4.50
CA SER A 376 4.99 -24.52 -4.28
C SER A 376 6.11 -23.98 -5.18
N GLY A 377 7.27 -23.69 -4.60
CA GLY A 377 8.49 -23.34 -5.33
C GLY A 377 9.41 -24.55 -5.53
N VAL A 378 10.48 -24.37 -6.33
CA VAL A 378 11.48 -25.41 -6.67
C VAL A 378 12.08 -26.11 -5.43
N ALA A 379 12.02 -25.47 -4.25
CA ALA A 379 12.45 -26.04 -2.96
C ALA A 379 11.48 -25.76 -1.78
N SER A 380 10.24 -25.38 -2.06
CA SER A 380 9.24 -25.07 -1.02
C SER A 380 7.92 -25.73 -1.36
N LYS A 381 7.52 -26.74 -0.58
CA LYS A 381 6.22 -27.39 -0.74
C LYS A 381 5.19 -26.63 0.07
N ALA A 382 4.14 -26.14 -0.58
CA ALA A 382 3.00 -25.58 0.12
C ALA A 382 2.12 -26.70 0.67
N TYR A 383 1.57 -26.49 1.87
CA TYR A 383 0.67 -27.41 2.55
C TYR A 383 -0.41 -26.63 3.30
N PHE A 384 -1.44 -27.32 3.76
CA PHE A 384 -2.45 -26.72 4.62
C PHE A 384 -2.74 -27.56 5.86
N MET A 385 -3.28 -26.90 6.89
CA MET A 385 -3.70 -27.53 8.13
C MET A 385 -5.11 -27.07 8.49
N GLU A 386 -6.04 -28.00 8.61
CA GLU A 386 -7.41 -27.72 9.06
C GLU A 386 -7.52 -27.86 10.58
N ARG A 387 -8.16 -26.89 11.23
CA ARG A 387 -8.31 -26.81 12.68
C ARG A 387 -9.75 -26.52 13.04
N ALA A 388 -10.26 -27.19 14.08
CA ALA A 388 -11.50 -26.77 14.71
C ALA A 388 -11.25 -25.49 15.53
N ILE A 389 -12.11 -24.49 15.37
CA ILE A 389 -12.09 -23.23 16.09
C ILE A 389 -13.44 -22.99 16.75
N THR A 390 -13.48 -22.11 17.75
CA THR A 390 -14.73 -21.82 18.46
C THR A 390 -15.56 -20.82 17.66
N ALA A 391 -16.80 -21.19 17.37
CA ALA A 391 -17.74 -20.31 16.68
C ALA A 391 -18.11 -19.11 17.57
N GLU A 392 -18.47 -17.98 16.94
CA GLU A 392 -18.98 -16.77 17.60
C GLU A 392 -18.00 -16.09 18.57
N MET A 393 -16.76 -16.60 18.66
CA MET A 393 -15.68 -16.05 19.47
C MET A 393 -14.55 -15.54 18.56
N PRO A 394 -13.86 -14.44 18.91
CA PRO A 394 -12.75 -13.95 18.11
C PRO A 394 -11.67 -15.01 17.91
N VAL A 395 -11.14 -15.10 16.69
CA VAL A 395 -10.02 -15.96 16.34
C VAL A 395 -8.96 -15.09 15.72
N SER A 396 -7.72 -15.21 16.19
CA SER A 396 -6.57 -14.49 15.64
C SER A 396 -5.60 -15.45 14.97
N VAL A 397 -5.14 -15.06 13.80
CA VAL A 397 -4.10 -15.76 13.05
C VAL A 397 -2.93 -14.84 12.86
N ASN A 398 -1.72 -15.39 12.99
CA ASN A 398 -0.50 -14.64 12.79
C ASN A 398 0.43 -15.42 11.88
N PHE A 399 1.00 -14.71 10.92
CA PHE A 399 1.92 -15.26 9.95
C PHE A 399 3.23 -14.49 10.00
N THR A 400 4.33 -15.23 9.98
CA THR A 400 5.66 -14.69 9.67
C THR A 400 6.19 -15.42 8.45
N PHE A 401 7.06 -14.76 7.69
CA PHE A 401 7.71 -15.42 6.56
C PHE A 401 9.16 -14.97 6.42
N ALA A 402 10.04 -15.92 6.16
CA ALA A 402 11.44 -15.68 5.86
C ALA A 402 11.93 -16.77 4.89
N ALA A 403 12.13 -16.41 3.62
CA ALA A 403 12.76 -17.27 2.62
C ALA A 403 13.36 -16.43 1.47
N ASN A 404 14.44 -16.91 0.84
CA ASN A 404 14.98 -16.35 -0.40
C ASN A 404 15.18 -14.82 -0.40
N ASN A 405 15.81 -14.27 0.65
CA ASN A 405 16.02 -12.82 0.86
C ASN A 405 14.75 -11.97 0.97
N GLN A 406 13.58 -12.60 1.08
CA GLN A 406 12.31 -11.95 1.36
C GLN A 406 11.89 -12.27 2.80
N THR A 407 11.60 -11.21 3.56
CA THR A 407 11.07 -11.33 4.92
C THR A 407 9.74 -10.62 5.01
N CYS A 408 8.81 -11.25 5.70
CA CYS A 408 7.58 -10.64 6.16
C CYS A 408 7.67 -10.47 7.67
N PRO A 409 7.54 -9.23 8.18
CA PRO A 409 7.29 -9.06 9.60
C PRO A 409 6.00 -9.78 9.98
N SER A 410 5.83 -10.02 11.29
CA SER A 410 4.61 -10.65 11.81
C SER A 410 3.36 -9.89 11.34
N VAL A 411 2.48 -10.56 10.60
CA VAL A 411 1.19 -10.01 10.19
C VAL A 411 0.09 -10.79 10.89
N ALA A 412 -0.63 -10.09 11.74
CA ALA A 412 -1.63 -10.65 12.64
C ALA A 412 -3.01 -10.05 12.37
N VAL A 413 -4.01 -10.90 12.19
CA VAL A 413 -5.39 -10.48 11.97
C VAL A 413 -6.37 -11.29 12.81
N SER A 414 -7.51 -10.68 13.16
CA SER A 414 -8.60 -11.33 13.90
C SER A 414 -9.92 -11.24 13.16
N PHE A 415 -10.78 -12.23 13.34
CA PHE A 415 -12.16 -12.27 12.84
C PHE A 415 -13.05 -13.10 13.77
N VAL A 416 -14.36 -13.05 13.57
CA VAL A 416 -15.34 -13.87 14.31
C VAL A 416 -15.99 -14.86 13.34
N PRO A 417 -15.77 -16.18 13.48
CA PRO A 417 -16.38 -17.21 12.65
C PRO A 417 -17.84 -17.48 13.04
N GLU A 418 -18.66 -17.88 12.08
CA GLU A 418 -20.02 -18.39 12.30
C GLU A 418 -20.00 -19.89 12.59
N ALA A 419 -20.97 -20.37 13.36
CA ALA A 419 -21.17 -21.79 13.63
C ALA A 419 -21.31 -22.61 12.33
N GLY A 420 -20.61 -23.76 12.28
CA GLY A 420 -20.56 -24.63 11.10
C GLY A 420 -19.85 -24.04 9.88
N GLY A 421 -19.27 -22.84 10.01
CA GLY A 421 -18.56 -22.19 8.92
C GLY A 421 -17.19 -22.82 8.66
N ASP A 422 -16.86 -22.91 7.37
CA ASP A 422 -15.54 -23.28 6.88
C ASP A 422 -14.79 -22.04 6.45
N TYR A 423 -13.59 -21.85 6.97
CA TYR A 423 -12.75 -20.68 6.72
C TYR A 423 -11.39 -21.10 6.21
N GLU A 424 -10.75 -20.28 5.41
CA GLU A 424 -9.34 -20.41 5.10
C GLU A 424 -8.59 -19.12 5.36
N SER A 425 -7.34 -19.25 5.80
CA SER A 425 -6.41 -18.15 5.97
C SER A 425 -5.06 -18.45 5.34
N LYS A 426 -4.49 -17.46 4.67
CA LYS A 426 -3.19 -17.55 4.01
C LYS A 426 -2.40 -16.26 4.13
N LEU A 427 -1.08 -16.40 4.20
CA LEU A 427 -0.16 -15.30 3.95
C LEU A 427 0.10 -15.21 2.45
N ASP A 428 -0.11 -14.03 1.88
CA ASP A 428 0.26 -13.73 0.52
C ASP A 428 1.47 -12.78 0.54
N VAL A 429 2.50 -13.17 -0.20
CA VAL A 429 3.83 -12.54 -0.20
C VAL A 429 4.13 -12.09 -1.63
N GLY A 430 4.27 -10.78 -1.87
CA GLY A 430 4.51 -10.26 -3.22
C GLY A 430 4.80 -8.75 -3.24
N TYR A 431 5.58 -8.30 -4.23
CA TYR A 431 5.82 -6.88 -4.51
C TYR A 431 6.33 -6.05 -3.32
N GLY A 432 7.10 -6.69 -2.41
CA GLY A 432 7.70 -6.04 -1.25
C GLY A 432 6.78 -5.88 -0.03
N TYR A 433 5.58 -6.47 -0.03
CA TYR A 433 4.67 -6.46 1.11
C TYR A 433 4.05 -7.82 1.40
N CYS A 434 3.49 -7.95 2.60
CA CYS A 434 2.94 -9.18 3.15
C CYS A 434 1.60 -8.87 3.79
N PHE A 435 0.58 -9.68 3.51
CA PHE A 435 -0.72 -9.51 4.14
C PHE A 435 -1.38 -10.88 4.34
N VAL A 436 -2.25 -10.95 5.34
CA VAL A 436 -3.03 -12.15 5.66
C VAL A 436 -4.45 -11.95 5.17
N SER A 437 -4.94 -12.90 4.38
CA SER A 437 -6.34 -12.93 3.95
C SER A 437 -7.10 -14.03 4.66
N VAL A 438 -8.36 -13.76 5.02
CA VAL A 438 -9.30 -14.75 5.57
C VAL A 438 -10.54 -14.79 4.67
N GLY A 439 -10.98 -15.99 4.30
CA GLY A 439 -12.18 -16.19 3.48
C GLY A 439 -13.03 -17.35 3.99
N ARG A 440 -14.35 -17.23 3.86
CA ARG A 440 -15.30 -18.31 4.11
C ARG A 440 -15.41 -19.18 2.86
N ILE A 441 -15.25 -20.48 3.02
CA ILE A 441 -15.46 -21.47 1.98
C ILE A 441 -16.95 -21.78 1.92
N THR A 442 -17.55 -21.54 0.76
CA THR A 442 -18.93 -21.92 0.47
C THR A 442 -19.02 -23.42 0.16
N PRO A 443 -20.22 -24.05 0.21
CA PRO A 443 -20.37 -25.46 -0.15
C PRO A 443 -19.89 -25.80 -1.57
N SER A 444 -19.86 -24.83 -2.51
CA SER A 444 -19.32 -25.02 -3.86
C SER A 444 -17.80 -24.92 -3.96
N GLY A 445 -17.11 -24.64 -2.85
CA GLY A 445 -15.66 -24.38 -2.81
C GLY A 445 -15.26 -22.97 -3.26
N ALA A 446 -16.23 -22.08 -3.51
CA ALA A 446 -15.92 -20.66 -3.72
C ALA A 446 -15.55 -19.99 -2.39
N VAL A 447 -14.58 -19.08 -2.43
CA VAL A 447 -14.07 -18.39 -1.23
C VAL A 447 -14.62 -16.97 -1.20
N VAL A 448 -15.43 -16.68 -0.18
CA VAL A 448 -16.02 -15.35 0.06
C VAL A 448 -15.18 -14.64 1.12
N PRO A 449 -14.64 -13.44 0.85
CA PRO A 449 -13.82 -12.71 1.82
C PRO A 449 -14.53 -12.46 3.15
N VAL A 450 -13.79 -12.59 4.24
CA VAL A 450 -14.25 -12.31 5.60
C VAL A 450 -13.59 -11.03 6.10
N ARG A 451 -14.37 -10.21 6.81
CA ARG A 451 -13.84 -8.99 7.42
C ARG A 451 -12.89 -9.36 8.56
N VAL A 452 -11.70 -8.81 8.51
CA VAL A 452 -10.67 -8.96 9.54
C VAL A 452 -10.30 -7.61 10.15
N THR A 453 -9.77 -7.62 11.36
CA THR A 453 -9.13 -6.48 12.02
C THR A 453 -7.70 -6.81 12.36
N SER A 454 -6.83 -5.81 12.52
CA SER A 454 -5.47 -6.04 13.04
C SER A 454 -5.54 -6.66 14.44
N ALA A 455 -4.73 -7.68 14.70
CA ALA A 455 -4.67 -8.34 16.01
C ALA A 455 -3.39 -7.92 16.75
N PRO A 456 -3.48 -7.16 17.86
CA PRO A 456 -2.31 -6.78 18.66
C PRO A 456 -1.74 -8.00 19.42
N ALA A 457 -0.57 -7.84 20.05
CA ALA A 457 -0.08 -8.82 21.01
C ALA A 457 -1.02 -8.92 22.22
N CYS A 458 -1.22 -10.12 22.75
CA CYS A 458 -1.98 -10.30 23.98
C CYS A 458 -1.26 -9.66 25.17
N PRO A 459 -2.00 -9.09 26.13
CA PRO A 459 -1.39 -8.62 27.36
C PRO A 459 -0.72 -9.80 28.08
N PRO A 460 0.39 -9.57 28.81
CA PRO A 460 1.00 -10.62 29.61
C PRO A 460 -0.01 -11.15 30.64
N GLU A 461 -0.06 -12.48 30.81
CA GLU A 461 -0.82 -13.08 31.90
C GLU A 461 -0.33 -12.53 33.24
N LYS A 462 -1.26 -12.22 34.13
CA LYS A 462 -0.97 -11.64 35.46
C LYS A 462 -0.68 -12.72 36.49
#